data_AF-A0A0F8ZTX8-F1
#
_entry.id   AF-A0A0F8ZTX8-F1
#
_cell.length_a   1.000
_cell.length_b   1.000
_cell.length_c   1.000
_cell.angle_alpha   90.00
_cell.angle_beta   90.00
_cell.angle_gamma   90.00
#
_symmetry.space_group_name_H-M   'P 1'
#
loop_
_entity.id
_entity.type
_entity.pdbx_description
1 polymer ?
#
loop_
_entity_poly.entity_id
_entity_poly.type
_entity_poly.pdbx_seq_one_letter_code
_entity_poly.pdbx_strand_id
1 'polypeptide(L)'
;SPNTRISFFDGGIKVEVRTKWLIEQTDADGKTTSRICITPIDRPEERIHPSINRYLEQNNIVIKEILGGVISDPPKALPEKNMPKTEGITNLSFSDRKILIKDLTSVIGYTFSEDITISFPYAGTQVNALTNLVTRPDGQPLLVDFGNLHGGAARAIKKTGIDIIQIKREETLLNAIHKLLDALGGNYREDPVFLGAKRPKIYNVSLTVPGFLVKNTLKVKTLLTDARLDVEIILFLRDQDIEILIIGPDKTASQ
;
A
#
# COMPACT_ATOMS: atom_id res chain seq x y z
N SER A 1 -25.31 -23.45 -1.72
CA SER A 1 -25.43 -23.02 -0.31
C SER A 1 -25.05 -21.55 -0.19
N PRO A 2 -25.75 -20.73 0.61
CA PRO A 2 -25.60 -19.29 0.51
C PRO A 2 -24.19 -18.88 0.93
N ASN A 3 -23.51 -18.16 0.04
CA ASN A 3 -22.23 -17.54 0.28
C ASN A 3 -22.52 -16.14 0.78
N THR A 4 -22.44 -15.93 2.10
CA THR A 4 -22.81 -14.64 2.71
C THR A 4 -21.59 -13.73 2.72
N ARG A 5 -21.85 -12.44 2.51
CA ARG A 5 -20.83 -11.40 2.43
C ARG A 5 -21.19 -10.23 3.33
N ILE A 6 -20.24 -9.82 4.17
CA ILE A 6 -20.24 -8.52 4.85
C ILE A 6 -19.16 -7.67 4.20
N SER A 7 -19.44 -6.39 4.01
CA SER A 7 -18.43 -5.42 3.55
C SER A 7 -18.61 -4.10 4.26
N PHE A 8 -17.51 -3.47 4.65
CA PHE A 8 -17.48 -2.15 5.25
C PHE A 8 -16.17 -1.43 4.88
N PHE A 9 -16.10 -0.15 5.20
CA PHE A 9 -14.90 0.66 5.07
C PHE A 9 -14.44 1.11 6.44
N ASP A 10 -13.13 1.12 6.64
CA ASP A 10 -12.49 1.59 7.86
C ASP A 10 -11.14 2.22 7.51
N GLY A 11 -10.93 3.48 7.91
CA GLY A 11 -9.69 4.20 7.60
C GLY A 11 -9.35 4.35 6.10
N GLY A 12 -10.33 4.15 5.20
CA GLY A 12 -10.14 4.10 3.74
C GLY A 12 -9.90 2.69 3.18
N ILE A 13 -9.69 1.69 4.04
CA ILE A 13 -9.52 0.28 3.68
C ILE A 13 -10.91 -0.33 3.47
N LYS A 14 -11.09 -1.05 2.37
CA LYS A 14 -12.29 -1.87 2.17
C LYS A 14 -12.07 -3.25 2.75
N VAL A 15 -12.94 -3.62 3.68
CA VAL A 15 -12.95 -4.94 4.30
C VAL A 15 -14.12 -5.74 3.73
N GLU A 16 -13.86 -6.99 3.38
CA GLU A 16 -14.87 -7.93 2.91
C GLU A 16 -14.68 -9.27 3.61
N VAL A 17 -15.71 -9.69 4.34
CA VAL A 17 -15.76 -11.00 5.00
C VAL A 17 -16.71 -11.88 4.21
N ARG A 18 -16.18 -12.96 3.62
CA ARG A 18 -16.99 -14.02 3.02
C ARG A 18 -17.08 -15.17 3.99
N THR A 19 -18.29 -15.70 4.16
CA THR A 19 -18.53 -16.78 5.12
C THR A 19 -19.65 -17.68 4.63
N LYS A 20 -19.71 -18.90 5.18
CA LYS A 20 -20.74 -19.87 4.80
C LYS A 20 -22.05 -19.62 5.56
N TRP A 21 -21.94 -19.18 6.80
CA TRP A 21 -23.09 -18.80 7.61
C TRP A 21 -22.83 -17.49 8.34
N LEU A 22 -23.86 -16.66 8.42
CA LEU A 22 -23.86 -15.40 9.16
C LEU A 22 -25.00 -15.44 10.17
N ILE A 23 -24.68 -15.21 11.44
CA ILE A 23 -25.66 -15.05 12.52
C ILE A 23 -25.51 -13.62 13.05
N GLU A 24 -26.59 -12.86 13.01
CA GLU A 24 -26.64 -11.53 13.61
C GLU A 24 -27.17 -11.68 15.04
N GLN A 25 -26.41 -11.17 16.01
CA GLN A 25 -26.86 -11.05 17.39
C GLN A 25 -27.38 -9.64 17.61
N THR A 26 -28.54 -9.53 18.25
CA THR A 26 -29.19 -8.26 18.57
C THR A 26 -29.30 -8.08 20.08
N ASP A 27 -29.26 -6.83 20.55
CA ASP A 27 -29.65 -6.50 21.92
C ASP A 27 -31.17 -6.59 22.13
N ALA A 28 -31.61 -6.27 23.34
CA ALA A 28 -33.02 -6.24 23.73
C ALA A 28 -33.85 -5.23 22.91
N ASP A 29 -33.21 -4.21 22.34
CA ASP A 29 -33.85 -3.18 21.49
C ASP A 29 -33.82 -3.55 20.00
N GLY A 30 -33.34 -4.76 19.66
CA GLY A 30 -33.29 -5.27 18.29
C GLY A 30 -32.14 -4.72 17.44
N LYS A 31 -31.19 -3.99 18.03
CA LYS A 31 -30.02 -3.48 17.33
C LYS A 31 -28.92 -4.53 17.28
N THR A 32 -28.31 -4.72 16.11
CA THR A 32 -27.20 -5.68 15.94
C THR A 32 -26.01 -5.28 16.81
N THR A 33 -25.66 -6.13 17.77
CA THR A 33 -24.51 -5.97 18.68
C THR A 33 -23.29 -6.73 18.20
N SER A 34 -23.48 -7.86 17.49
CA SER A 34 -22.38 -8.61 16.90
C SER A 34 -22.83 -9.41 15.67
N ARG A 35 -21.87 -9.72 14.80
CA ARG A 35 -22.05 -10.59 13.64
C ARG A 35 -21.11 -11.78 13.73
N ILE A 36 -21.66 -12.97 13.89
CA ILE A 36 -20.88 -14.21 13.93
C ILE A 36 -20.81 -14.81 12.53
N CYS A 37 -19.60 -14.86 11.97
CA CYS A 37 -19.32 -15.46 10.68
C CYS A 37 -18.72 -16.84 10.88
N ILE A 38 -19.35 -17.88 10.31
CA ILE A 38 -18.93 -19.26 10.46
C ILE A 38 -18.41 -19.81 9.14
N THR A 39 -17.15 -20.22 9.13
CA THR A 39 -16.44 -20.66 7.93
C THR A 39 -15.89 -22.08 8.11
N PRO A 40 -16.16 -23.01 7.17
CA PRO A 40 -15.45 -24.29 7.14
C PRO A 40 -14.00 -24.07 6.70
N ILE A 41 -13.08 -24.81 7.33
CA ILE A 41 -11.68 -24.90 6.95
C ILE A 41 -11.29 -26.37 6.80
N ASP A 42 -10.39 -26.65 5.86
CA ASP A 42 -9.94 -28.03 5.60
C ASP A 42 -8.72 -28.37 6.45
N ARG A 43 -7.89 -27.36 6.80
CA ARG A 43 -6.63 -27.56 7.52
C ARG A 43 -6.35 -26.45 8.56
N PRO A 44 -5.63 -26.73 9.65
CA PRO A 44 -5.28 -25.73 10.66
C PRO A 44 -4.52 -24.50 10.12
N GLU A 45 -3.67 -24.67 9.13
CA GLU A 45 -2.91 -23.57 8.50
C GLU A 45 -3.78 -22.60 7.68
N GLU A 46 -5.02 -23.00 7.38
CA GLU A 46 -5.99 -22.15 6.70
C GLU A 46 -6.67 -21.18 7.65
N ARG A 47 -6.44 -21.24 8.96
CA ARG A 47 -7.06 -20.33 9.93
C ARG A 47 -6.78 -18.87 9.62
N ILE A 48 -7.72 -18.01 10.01
CA ILE A 48 -7.52 -16.56 9.94
C ILE A 48 -6.37 -16.14 10.85
N HIS A 49 -5.57 -15.21 10.35
CA HIS A 49 -4.48 -14.61 11.07
C HIS A 49 -4.98 -13.98 12.39
N PRO A 50 -4.35 -14.24 13.55
CA PRO A 50 -4.83 -13.76 14.85
C PRO A 50 -5.09 -12.24 14.89
N SER A 51 -4.21 -11.44 14.28
CA SER A 51 -4.39 -9.98 14.19
C SER A 51 -5.64 -9.60 13.40
N ILE A 52 -5.93 -10.28 12.28
CA ILE A 52 -7.15 -10.04 11.53
C ILE A 52 -8.40 -10.44 12.33
N ASN A 53 -8.32 -11.50 13.13
CA ASN A 53 -9.43 -11.85 14.01
C ASN A 53 -9.70 -10.75 15.06
N ARG A 54 -8.66 -10.23 15.72
CA ARG A 54 -8.79 -9.12 16.69
C ARG A 54 -9.34 -7.85 16.04
N TYR A 55 -8.83 -7.50 14.86
CA TYR A 55 -9.33 -6.38 14.07
C TYR A 55 -10.83 -6.49 13.78
N LEU A 56 -11.30 -7.68 13.41
CA LEU A 56 -12.72 -7.92 13.15
C LEU A 56 -13.56 -7.87 14.44
N GLU A 57 -13.05 -8.39 15.55
CA GLU A 57 -13.73 -8.32 16.85
C GLU A 57 -13.94 -6.87 17.31
N GLN A 58 -12.95 -5.98 17.10
CA GLN A 58 -13.10 -4.53 17.32
C GLN A 58 -14.19 -3.89 16.46
N ASN A 59 -14.49 -4.51 15.31
CA ASN A 59 -15.55 -4.13 14.38
C ASN A 59 -16.85 -4.93 14.59
N ASN A 60 -17.04 -5.54 15.76
CA ASN A 60 -18.21 -6.35 16.13
C ASN A 60 -18.46 -7.56 15.21
N ILE A 61 -17.40 -8.09 14.59
CA ILE A 61 -17.45 -9.27 13.73
C ILE A 61 -16.60 -10.38 14.35
N VAL A 62 -17.24 -11.49 14.71
CA VAL A 62 -16.56 -12.66 15.29
C VAL A 62 -16.44 -13.73 14.23
N ILE A 63 -15.23 -14.23 13.97
CA ILE A 63 -15.05 -15.39 13.09
C ILE A 63 -14.98 -16.68 13.90
N LYS A 64 -15.77 -17.67 13.49
CA LYS A 64 -15.72 -19.05 14.00
C LYS A 64 -15.34 -19.99 12.86
N GLU A 65 -14.33 -20.82 13.07
CA GLU A 65 -13.81 -21.72 12.04
C GLU A 65 -14.10 -23.18 12.43
N ILE A 66 -14.66 -23.93 11.48
CA ILE A 66 -15.00 -25.35 11.65
C ILE A 66 -13.96 -26.20 10.96
N LEU A 67 -13.19 -26.98 11.74
CA LEU A 67 -12.23 -27.96 11.23
C LEU A 67 -12.75 -29.36 11.54
N GLY A 68 -12.98 -30.18 10.51
CA GLY A 68 -13.44 -31.57 10.70
C GLY A 68 -14.78 -31.69 11.45
N GLY A 69 -15.66 -30.70 11.33
CA GLY A 69 -16.95 -30.65 12.03
C GLY A 69 -16.88 -30.12 13.47
N VAL A 70 -15.70 -29.82 13.99
CA VAL A 70 -15.50 -29.23 15.32
C VAL A 70 -15.31 -27.72 15.17
N ILE A 71 -16.12 -26.94 15.87
CA ILE A 71 -15.89 -25.49 16.02
C ILE A 71 -14.65 -25.33 16.89
N SER A 72 -13.61 -24.75 16.32
CA SER A 72 -12.43 -24.39 17.08
C SER A 72 -12.39 -22.89 17.30
N ASP A 73 -12.17 -22.48 18.54
CA ASP A 73 -11.82 -21.09 18.81
C ASP A 73 -10.45 -20.76 18.19
N PRO A 74 -10.28 -19.52 17.73
CA PRO A 74 -8.97 -19.05 17.28
C PRO A 74 -7.94 -19.23 18.41
N PRO A 75 -6.66 -19.52 18.08
CA PRO A 75 -5.62 -19.63 19.09
C PRO A 75 -5.60 -18.37 19.97
N LYS A 76 -5.52 -18.52 21.29
CA LYS A 76 -5.33 -17.38 22.21
C LYS A 76 -4.06 -16.63 21.81
N ALA A 77 -4.19 -15.33 21.62
CA ALA A 77 -3.10 -14.46 21.23
C ALA A 77 -1.99 -14.39 22.29
N LEU A 78 -0.78 -14.05 21.84
CA LEU A 78 0.29 -13.60 22.73
C LEU A 78 -0.15 -12.33 23.48
N PRO A 79 0.22 -12.17 24.77
CA PRO A 79 -0.19 -11.03 25.59
C PRO A 79 0.28 -9.68 25.01
N GLU A 80 -0.54 -8.64 25.15
CA GLU A 80 -0.31 -7.26 24.66
C GLU A 80 1.07 -6.69 25.00
N LYS A 81 1.69 -7.16 26.09
CA LYS A 81 3.04 -6.75 26.52
C LYS A 81 4.14 -7.09 25.51
N ASN A 82 3.85 -7.96 24.53
CA ASN A 82 4.75 -8.34 23.44
C ASN A 82 4.35 -7.75 22.07
N MET A 83 3.37 -6.84 22.01
CA MET A 83 3.08 -6.15 20.75
C MET A 83 4.30 -5.32 20.33
N PRO A 84 4.83 -5.53 19.11
CA PRO A 84 5.82 -4.63 18.55
C PRO A 84 5.24 -3.21 18.57
N LYS A 85 6.00 -2.26 19.11
CA LYS A 85 5.70 -0.84 18.91
C LYS A 85 5.60 -0.58 17.40
N THR A 86 4.90 0.48 17.01
CA THR A 86 4.80 0.97 15.61
C THR A 86 6.15 1.33 14.97
N GLU A 87 7.27 1.02 15.62
CA GLU A 87 8.63 1.00 15.07
C GLU A 87 8.64 0.25 13.74
N GLY A 88 9.20 0.87 12.68
CA GLY A 88 9.24 0.31 11.32
C GLY A 88 8.13 0.76 10.38
N ILE A 89 7.38 1.83 10.71
CA ILE A 89 6.60 2.58 9.71
C ILE A 89 7.42 3.81 9.34
N THR A 90 7.75 3.93 8.06
CA THR A 90 8.38 5.15 7.54
C THR A 90 7.29 6.09 7.06
N ASN A 91 7.32 7.33 7.54
CA ASN A 91 6.42 8.37 7.04
C ASN A 91 7.15 9.12 5.93
N LEU A 92 6.50 9.23 4.77
CA LEU A 92 6.94 10.08 3.68
C LEU A 92 6.14 11.38 3.75
N SER A 93 6.86 12.49 3.90
CA SER A 93 6.27 13.82 3.86
C SER A 93 5.83 14.17 2.44
N PHE A 94 4.66 14.81 2.31
CA PHE A 94 4.20 15.36 1.05
C PHE A 94 4.24 16.89 0.98
N SER A 95 4.90 17.56 1.93
CA SER A 95 4.98 19.03 1.96
C SER A 95 5.60 19.61 0.67
N ASP A 96 6.47 18.84 0.02
CA ASP A 96 7.08 19.15 -1.27
C ASP A 96 7.16 17.89 -2.16
N ARG A 97 6.79 18.04 -3.44
CA ARG A 97 6.76 16.91 -4.41
C ARG A 97 8.16 16.41 -4.76
N LYS A 98 9.15 17.29 -4.85
CA LYS A 98 10.55 16.92 -5.10
C LYS A 98 11.05 16.07 -3.95
N ILE A 99 10.78 16.50 -2.71
CA ILE A 99 11.12 15.75 -1.49
C ILE A 99 10.44 14.38 -1.50
N LEU A 100 9.12 14.31 -1.73
CA LEU A 100 8.42 13.02 -1.78
C LEU A 100 9.00 12.07 -2.82
N ILE A 101 9.24 12.53 -4.05
CA ILE A 101 9.75 11.69 -5.14
C ILE A 101 11.17 11.22 -4.83
N LYS A 102 12.00 12.09 -4.26
CA LYS A 102 13.34 11.74 -3.78
C LYS A 102 13.30 10.68 -2.68
N ASP A 103 12.47 10.87 -1.66
CA ASP A 103 12.39 9.94 -0.54
C ASP A 103 11.79 8.61 -1.00
N LEU A 104 10.73 8.65 -1.82
CA LEU A 104 10.14 7.46 -2.41
C LEU A 104 11.18 6.68 -3.21
N THR A 105 11.85 7.30 -4.18
CA THR A 105 12.87 6.64 -5.01
C THR A 105 13.99 6.02 -4.18
N SER A 106 14.43 6.71 -3.13
CA SER A 106 15.43 6.20 -2.20
C SER A 106 14.94 4.94 -1.48
N VAL A 107 13.70 4.95 -0.96
CA VAL A 107 13.14 3.78 -0.25
C VAL A 107 12.90 2.59 -1.17
N ILE A 108 12.47 2.82 -2.42
CA ILE A 108 12.31 1.73 -3.39
C ILE A 108 13.63 1.27 -4.03
N GLY A 109 14.77 1.80 -3.56
CA GLY A 109 16.11 1.31 -3.87
C GLY A 109 16.73 1.87 -5.14
N TYR A 110 16.37 3.11 -5.50
CA TYR A 110 16.94 3.87 -6.61
C TYR A 110 17.76 5.05 -6.09
N THR A 111 18.72 5.52 -6.87
CA THR A 111 19.51 6.71 -6.53
C THR A 111 18.89 7.95 -7.17
N PHE A 112 18.64 8.97 -6.37
CA PHE A 112 18.16 10.27 -6.81
C PHE A 112 19.32 11.30 -6.79
N SER A 113 19.51 12.02 -7.89
CA SER A 113 20.47 13.13 -8.00
C SER A 113 19.76 14.40 -8.39
N GLU A 114 19.94 15.44 -7.58
CA GLU A 114 19.31 16.74 -7.75
C GLU A 114 20.14 17.66 -8.63
N ASP A 115 19.43 18.54 -9.34
CA ASP A 115 19.99 19.72 -10.02
C ASP A 115 21.20 19.39 -10.93
N ILE A 116 21.10 18.28 -11.65
CA ILE A 116 22.09 17.87 -12.63
C ILE A 116 21.98 18.74 -13.88
N THR A 117 23.12 19.12 -14.44
CA THR A 117 23.16 19.81 -15.74
C THR A 117 23.14 18.77 -16.85
N ILE A 118 22.17 18.90 -17.75
CA ILE A 118 22.11 18.13 -19.01
C ILE A 118 22.30 19.05 -20.20
N SER A 119 22.74 18.48 -21.32
CA SER A 119 22.92 19.18 -22.59
C SER A 119 22.23 18.41 -23.72
N PHE A 120 21.39 19.07 -24.51
CA PHE A 120 20.63 18.43 -25.58
C PHE A 120 20.37 19.38 -26.77
N PRO A 121 20.19 18.85 -27.99
CA PRO A 121 19.88 19.65 -29.16
C PRO A 121 18.42 20.10 -29.17
N TYR A 122 18.18 21.40 -29.41
CA TYR A 122 16.85 21.99 -29.56
C TYR A 122 16.87 23.13 -30.58
N ALA A 123 15.99 23.03 -31.59
CA ALA A 123 15.85 24.04 -32.64
C ALA A 123 17.17 24.44 -33.33
N GLY A 124 18.09 23.49 -33.54
CA GLY A 124 19.39 23.72 -34.19
C GLY A 124 20.49 24.22 -33.25
N THR A 125 20.21 24.40 -31.97
CA THR A 125 21.18 24.87 -30.96
C THR A 125 21.36 23.84 -29.85
N GLN A 126 22.54 23.79 -29.25
CA GLN A 126 22.78 23.01 -28.04
C GLN A 126 22.30 23.80 -26.81
N VAL A 127 21.38 23.22 -26.04
CA VAL A 127 20.78 23.84 -24.85
C VAL A 127 21.23 23.10 -23.61
N ASN A 128 21.54 23.85 -22.55
CA ASN A 128 21.78 23.31 -21.22
C ASN A 128 20.58 23.55 -20.31
N ALA A 129 20.24 22.58 -19.46
CA ALA A 129 19.16 22.70 -18.49
C ALA A 129 19.50 21.99 -17.18
N LEU A 130 18.93 22.48 -16.08
CA LEU A 130 18.95 21.81 -14.78
C LEU A 130 17.74 20.89 -14.65
N THR A 131 17.98 19.66 -14.20
CA THR A 131 16.93 18.66 -14.00
C THR A 131 17.33 17.70 -12.87
N ASN A 132 16.47 16.75 -12.54
CA ASN A 132 16.75 15.72 -11.54
C ASN A 132 16.86 14.36 -12.24
N LEU A 133 17.65 13.46 -11.68
CA LEU A 133 17.93 12.15 -12.25
C LEU A 133 17.61 11.06 -11.24
N VAL A 134 16.88 10.05 -11.70
CA VAL A 134 16.77 8.75 -11.06
C VAL A 134 17.62 7.77 -11.84
N THR A 135 18.57 7.14 -11.15
CA THR A 135 19.41 6.08 -11.74
C THR A 135 18.74 4.73 -11.51
N ARG A 136 18.36 4.06 -12.60
CA ARG A 136 17.77 2.72 -12.57
C ARG A 136 18.83 1.64 -12.36
N PRO A 137 18.48 0.43 -11.87
CA PRO A 137 19.43 -0.66 -11.68
C PRO A 137 20.17 -1.12 -12.95
N ASP A 138 19.60 -0.89 -14.12
CA ASP A 138 20.21 -1.16 -15.43
C ASP A 138 21.18 -0.05 -15.89
N GLY A 139 21.36 0.99 -15.08
CA GLY A 139 22.18 2.17 -15.39
C GLY A 139 21.50 3.18 -16.32
N GLN A 140 20.27 2.92 -16.79
CA GLN A 140 19.57 3.84 -17.68
C GLN A 140 19.06 5.06 -16.90
N PRO A 141 19.30 6.29 -17.40
CA PRO A 141 18.85 7.50 -16.73
C PRO A 141 17.35 7.73 -16.93
N LEU A 142 16.65 8.06 -15.85
CA LEU A 142 15.31 8.65 -15.90
C LEU A 142 15.36 10.07 -15.35
N LEU A 143 15.09 11.05 -16.20
CA LEU A 143 14.99 12.43 -15.76
C LEU A 143 13.62 12.73 -15.16
N VAL A 144 13.61 13.57 -14.13
CA VAL A 144 12.39 14.01 -13.44
C VAL A 144 12.37 15.55 -13.44
N ASP A 145 11.39 16.08 -14.16
CA ASP A 145 11.13 17.51 -14.27
C ASP A 145 9.93 17.89 -13.41
N PHE A 146 10.11 18.89 -12.53
CA PHE A 146 9.06 19.45 -11.68
C PHE A 146 8.51 20.79 -12.22
N GLY A 147 8.72 21.07 -13.51
CA GLY A 147 8.23 22.26 -14.21
C GLY A 147 9.31 23.24 -14.68
N ASN A 148 10.59 22.85 -14.59
CA ASN A 148 11.72 23.67 -15.02
C ASN A 148 11.91 23.63 -16.55
N LEU A 149 11.42 22.57 -17.21
CA LEU A 149 11.55 22.41 -18.66
C LEU A 149 10.32 22.96 -19.38
N HIS A 150 10.52 24.04 -20.13
CA HIS A 150 9.47 24.73 -20.87
C HIS A 150 9.45 24.37 -22.36
N GLY A 151 8.32 24.65 -23.01
CA GLY A 151 8.15 24.46 -24.46
C GLY A 151 8.34 23.01 -24.90
N GLY A 152 9.14 22.81 -25.95
CA GLY A 152 9.44 21.48 -26.50
C GLY A 152 10.62 20.75 -25.86
N ALA A 153 11.20 21.27 -24.77
CA ALA A 153 12.45 20.77 -24.19
C ALA A 153 12.37 19.29 -23.79
N ALA A 154 11.36 18.88 -23.01
CA ALA A 154 11.19 17.49 -22.60
C ALA A 154 11.07 16.54 -23.81
N ARG A 155 10.40 16.97 -24.89
CA ARG A 155 10.29 16.18 -26.13
C ARG A 155 11.64 16.08 -26.85
N ALA A 156 12.44 17.14 -26.85
CA ALA A 156 13.75 17.14 -27.48
C ALA A 156 14.74 16.24 -26.72
N ILE A 157 14.69 16.26 -25.39
CA ILE A 157 15.44 15.32 -24.54
C ILE A 157 15.05 13.87 -24.83
N LYS A 158 13.74 13.55 -24.93
CA LYS A 158 13.32 12.18 -25.29
C LYS A 158 13.88 11.70 -26.63
N LYS A 159 14.06 12.60 -27.60
CA LYS A 159 14.65 12.26 -28.91
C LYS A 159 16.14 11.87 -28.82
N THR A 160 16.84 12.22 -27.74
CA THR A 160 18.21 11.77 -27.50
C THR A 160 18.29 10.37 -26.88
N GLY A 161 17.14 9.72 -26.68
CA GLY A 161 17.06 8.40 -26.04
C GLY A 161 17.06 8.44 -24.51
N ILE A 162 17.00 9.62 -23.90
CA ILE A 162 16.90 9.75 -22.44
C ILE A 162 15.43 9.81 -22.04
N ASP A 163 15.03 8.93 -21.13
CA ASP A 163 13.68 8.94 -20.58
C ASP A 163 13.48 10.15 -19.67
N ILE A 164 12.28 10.73 -19.72
CA ILE A 164 11.91 11.84 -18.86
C ILE A 164 10.42 11.79 -18.50
N ILE A 165 10.14 12.02 -17.22
CA ILE A 165 8.80 12.31 -16.71
C ILE A 165 8.71 13.77 -16.27
N GLN A 166 7.52 14.34 -16.48
CA GLN A 166 7.19 15.67 -15.99
C GLN A 166 6.10 15.53 -14.94
N ILE A 167 6.36 16.03 -13.73
CA ILE A 167 5.45 16.07 -12.59
C ILE A 167 4.98 17.51 -12.44
N LYS A 168 3.71 17.75 -12.76
CA LYS A 168 3.17 19.12 -12.76
C LYS A 168 2.66 19.50 -11.37
N ARG A 169 2.63 20.80 -11.08
CA ARG A 169 2.20 21.33 -9.79
C ARG A 169 0.74 21.01 -9.48
N GLU A 170 -0.10 20.97 -10.50
CA GLU A 170 -1.55 20.74 -10.43
C GLU A 170 -1.95 19.25 -10.41
N GLU A 171 -1.03 18.32 -10.66
CA GLU A 171 -1.34 16.88 -10.67
C GLU A 171 -1.61 16.38 -9.25
N THR A 172 -2.44 15.35 -9.04
CA THR A 172 -2.58 14.79 -7.68
C THR A 172 -1.28 14.09 -7.26
N LEU A 173 -1.08 13.91 -5.96
CA LEU A 173 0.08 13.18 -5.43
C LEU A 173 0.13 11.75 -5.97
N LEU A 174 -1.02 11.09 -5.97
CA LEU A 174 -1.19 9.73 -6.48
C LEU A 174 -0.82 9.64 -7.97
N ASN A 175 -1.20 10.62 -8.79
CA ASN A 175 -0.81 10.67 -10.19
C ASN A 175 0.70 10.85 -10.39
N ALA A 176 1.35 11.63 -9.52
CA ALA A 176 2.81 11.80 -9.55
C ALA A 176 3.53 10.50 -9.21
N ILE A 177 3.06 9.77 -8.18
CA ILE A 177 3.59 8.47 -7.80
C ILE A 177 3.37 7.45 -8.92
N HIS A 178 2.15 7.36 -9.47
CA HIS A 178 1.81 6.45 -10.56
C HIS A 178 2.74 6.66 -11.77
N LYS A 179 2.89 7.91 -12.24
CA LYS A 179 3.84 8.25 -13.32
C LYS A 179 5.27 7.83 -13.02
N LEU A 180 5.73 8.04 -11.79
CA LEU A 180 7.08 7.64 -11.38
C LEU A 180 7.21 6.12 -11.46
N LEU A 181 6.29 5.37 -10.86
CA LEU A 181 6.34 3.91 -10.81
C LEU A 181 6.25 3.29 -12.22
N ASP A 182 5.42 3.84 -13.11
CA ASP A 182 5.36 3.46 -14.52
C ASP A 182 6.70 3.67 -15.21
N ALA A 183 7.30 4.85 -15.03
CA ALA A 183 8.58 5.18 -15.63
C ALA A 183 9.76 4.39 -15.04
N LEU A 184 9.61 3.78 -13.86
CA LEU A 184 10.60 2.88 -13.28
C LEU A 184 10.40 1.41 -13.69
N GLY A 185 9.43 1.10 -14.55
CA GLY A 185 9.22 -0.25 -15.09
C GLY A 185 8.01 -0.99 -14.52
N GLY A 186 7.07 -0.30 -13.87
CA GLY A 186 5.67 -0.74 -13.73
C GLY A 186 5.41 -1.99 -12.87
N ASN A 187 6.38 -2.49 -12.10
CA ASN A 187 6.16 -3.68 -11.26
C ASN A 187 5.49 -3.33 -9.92
N TYR A 188 4.25 -2.88 -9.99
CA TYR A 188 3.42 -2.57 -8.84
C TYR A 188 1.98 -3.05 -9.01
N ARG A 189 1.24 -3.09 -7.92
CA ARG A 189 -0.21 -3.34 -7.92
C ARG A 189 -0.92 -2.19 -7.24
N GLU A 190 -1.91 -1.64 -7.92
CA GLU A 190 -2.84 -0.68 -7.32
C GLU A 190 -3.84 -1.41 -6.43
N ASP A 191 -4.24 -0.73 -5.35
CA ASP A 191 -5.24 -1.17 -4.38
C ASP A 191 -5.09 -2.66 -4.01
N PRO A 192 -3.90 -3.08 -3.52
CA PRO A 192 -3.60 -4.47 -3.27
C PRO A 192 -4.61 -5.12 -2.32
N VAL A 193 -4.98 -6.35 -2.65
CA VAL A 193 -5.87 -7.18 -1.83
C VAL A 193 -5.06 -8.18 -1.03
N PHE A 194 -5.18 -8.12 0.29
CA PHE A 194 -4.57 -9.07 1.22
C PHE A 194 -5.62 -10.00 1.79
N LEU A 195 -5.36 -11.30 1.78
CA LEU A 195 -6.26 -12.31 2.33
C LEU A 195 -5.86 -12.60 3.78
N GLY A 196 -6.82 -12.54 4.69
CA GLY A 196 -6.59 -12.76 6.13
C GLY A 196 -6.23 -14.19 6.49
N ALA A 197 -6.33 -15.14 5.55
CA ALA A 197 -5.99 -16.54 5.72
C ALA A 197 -5.33 -17.12 4.46
N LYS A 198 -4.49 -18.16 4.63
CA LYS A 198 -3.83 -18.91 3.54
C LYS A 198 -4.78 -19.92 2.87
N ARG A 199 -5.92 -19.44 2.39
CA ARG A 199 -6.94 -20.25 1.69
C ARG A 199 -7.58 -19.45 0.56
N PRO A 200 -8.31 -20.07 -0.39
CA PRO A 200 -8.99 -19.36 -1.48
C PRO A 200 -9.91 -18.24 -0.97
N LYS A 201 -10.24 -17.26 -1.82
CA LYS A 201 -11.08 -16.10 -1.43
C LYS A 201 -12.49 -16.50 -0.97
N ILE A 202 -13.00 -17.64 -1.42
CA ILE A 202 -14.27 -18.17 -0.93
C ILE A 202 -14.11 -18.53 0.55
N TYR A 203 -14.95 -17.94 1.40
CA TYR A 203 -14.86 -18.04 2.85
C TYR A 203 -13.59 -17.42 3.49
N ASN A 204 -13.12 -16.31 2.94
CA ASN A 204 -11.96 -15.59 3.49
C ASN A 204 -12.32 -14.14 3.84
N VAL A 205 -11.44 -13.49 4.58
CA VAL A 205 -11.43 -12.05 4.80
C VAL A 205 -10.48 -11.45 3.78
N SER A 206 -10.91 -10.41 3.08
CA SER A 206 -10.04 -9.64 2.19
C SER A 206 -10.00 -8.18 2.59
N LEU A 207 -8.78 -7.65 2.69
CA LEU A 207 -8.49 -6.24 2.92
C LEU A 207 -8.00 -5.64 1.61
N THR A 208 -8.74 -4.68 1.04
CA THR A 208 -8.27 -3.86 -0.08
C THR A 208 -7.76 -2.55 0.50
N VAL A 209 -6.45 -2.37 0.48
CA VAL A 209 -5.80 -1.15 1.01
C VAL A 209 -5.53 -0.21 -0.15
N PRO A 210 -6.03 1.03 -0.14
CA PRO A 210 -5.78 1.95 -1.24
C PRO A 210 -4.30 2.33 -1.31
N GLY A 211 -3.77 2.46 -2.53
CA GLY A 211 -2.37 2.80 -2.78
C GLY A 211 -1.65 1.79 -3.65
N PHE A 212 -0.34 1.62 -3.44
CA PHE A 212 0.51 0.84 -4.33
C PHE A 212 1.33 -0.20 -3.56
N LEU A 213 1.23 -1.46 -3.96
CA LEU A 213 2.18 -2.49 -3.54
C LEU A 213 3.29 -2.59 -4.59
N VAL A 214 4.48 -2.10 -4.24
CA VAL A 214 5.66 -2.16 -5.09
C VAL A 214 6.57 -3.28 -4.63
N LYS A 215 7.33 -3.86 -5.56
CA LYS A 215 8.45 -4.73 -5.23
C LYS A 215 9.73 -3.95 -5.48
N ASN A 216 10.46 -3.61 -4.42
CA ASN A 216 11.68 -2.82 -4.54
C ASN A 216 12.80 -3.61 -5.22
N THR A 217 13.93 -2.95 -5.50
CA THR A 217 15.10 -3.56 -6.16
C THR A 217 15.70 -4.71 -5.34
N LEU A 218 15.50 -4.70 -4.01
CA LEU A 218 15.87 -5.76 -3.08
C LEU A 218 14.85 -6.90 -2.98
N LYS A 219 13.80 -6.89 -3.82
CA LYS A 219 12.69 -7.85 -3.85
C LYS A 219 11.78 -7.85 -2.61
N VAL A 220 11.93 -6.88 -1.72
CA VAL A 220 11.01 -6.66 -0.60
C VAL A 220 9.73 -6.03 -1.11
N LYS A 221 8.59 -6.46 -0.55
CA LYS A 221 7.29 -5.87 -0.88
C LYS A 221 7.06 -4.66 0.01
N THR A 222 6.77 -3.52 -0.61
CA THR A 222 6.54 -2.27 0.11
C THR A 222 5.17 -1.74 -0.27
N LEU A 223 4.33 -1.51 0.72
CA LEU A 223 3.02 -0.88 0.57
C LEU A 223 3.17 0.63 0.76
N LEU A 224 2.84 1.39 -0.27
CA LEU A 224 2.71 2.84 -0.27
C LEU A 224 1.25 3.18 -0.09
N THR A 225 0.87 3.83 1.01
CA THR A 225 -0.55 4.16 1.27
C THR A 225 -0.69 5.45 2.07
N ASP A 226 -1.76 6.21 1.83
CA ASP A 226 -2.20 7.31 2.69
C ASP A 226 -3.36 6.90 3.62
N ALA A 227 -3.81 5.65 3.55
CA ALA A 227 -4.83 5.12 4.42
C ALA A 227 -4.36 5.04 5.87
N ARG A 228 -5.31 5.26 6.79
CA ARG A 228 -5.09 5.02 8.21
C ARG A 228 -5.19 3.51 8.46
N LEU A 229 -4.06 2.87 8.74
CA LEU A 229 -4.03 1.44 9.05
C LEU A 229 -4.21 1.23 10.54
N ASP A 230 -5.14 0.34 10.92
CA ASP A 230 -5.24 -0.16 12.28
C ASP A 230 -3.98 -0.94 12.67
N VAL A 231 -3.63 -0.93 13.96
CA VAL A 231 -2.43 -1.62 14.47
C VAL A 231 -2.44 -3.11 14.15
N GLU A 232 -3.62 -3.76 14.17
CA GLU A 232 -3.75 -5.17 13.86
C GLU A 232 -3.55 -5.47 12.37
N ILE A 233 -3.94 -4.55 11.50
CA ILE A 233 -3.66 -4.62 10.06
C ILE A 233 -2.16 -4.45 9.82
N ILE A 234 -1.50 -3.50 10.49
CA ILE A 234 -0.05 -3.30 10.41
C ILE A 234 0.70 -4.58 10.80
N LEU A 235 0.33 -5.20 11.93
CA LEU A 235 0.94 -6.45 12.38
C LEU A 235 0.72 -7.58 11.37
N PHE A 236 -0.50 -7.74 10.87
CA PHE A 236 -0.80 -8.73 9.84
C PHE A 236 0.05 -8.54 8.58
N LEU A 237 0.17 -7.31 8.05
CA LEU A 237 0.95 -7.04 6.85
C LEU A 237 2.45 -7.32 7.06
N ARG A 238 2.99 -6.98 8.24
CA ARG A 238 4.39 -7.28 8.60
C ARG A 238 4.67 -8.78 8.67
N ASP A 239 3.75 -9.56 9.24
CA ASP A 239 3.84 -11.03 9.27
C ASP A 239 3.73 -11.64 7.85
N GLN A 240 3.37 -10.84 6.83
CA GLN A 240 3.44 -11.19 5.41
C GLN A 240 4.69 -10.65 4.69
N ASP A 241 5.70 -10.18 5.43
CA ASP A 241 6.93 -9.56 4.94
C ASP A 241 6.67 -8.32 4.06
N ILE A 242 5.70 -7.50 4.46
CA ILE A 242 5.37 -6.24 3.78
C ILE A 242 5.85 -5.06 4.63
N GLU A 243 6.75 -4.27 4.05
CA GLU A 243 7.11 -2.96 4.58
C GLU A 243 6.00 -1.94 4.29
N ILE A 244 5.78 -1.00 5.21
CA ILE A 244 4.70 -0.01 5.09
C ILE A 244 5.31 1.38 5.09
N LEU A 245 5.05 2.14 4.01
CA LEU A 245 5.32 3.57 3.93
C LEU A 245 3.99 4.31 3.94
N ILE A 246 3.81 5.16 4.95
CA ILE A 246 2.63 6.03 5.03
C ILE A 246 2.95 7.35 4.34
N ILE A 247 2.14 7.72 3.38
CA ILE A 247 2.20 9.01 2.69
C ILE A 247 1.26 9.96 3.43
N GLY A 248 1.81 10.97 4.08
CA GLY A 248 1.04 11.82 5.00
C GLY A 248 1.67 13.20 5.19
N PRO A 249 0.90 14.17 5.75
CA PRO A 249 1.48 15.46 6.06
C PRO A 249 2.52 15.26 7.15
N ASP A 250 3.59 16.06 7.13
CA ASP A 250 4.59 16.05 8.20
C ASP A 250 3.91 16.24 9.55
N LYS A 251 4.01 15.23 10.43
CA LYS A 251 3.51 15.33 11.81
C LYS A 251 4.26 16.38 12.64
N THR A 252 5.32 16.97 12.10
CA THR A 252 6.13 18.02 12.74
C THR A 252 5.57 19.43 12.56
N ALA A 253 4.47 19.65 11.83
CA ALA A 253 3.87 20.97 11.60
C ALA A 253 2.69 21.32 12.54
N SER A 254 2.57 20.66 13.71
CA SER A 254 1.54 20.98 14.70
C SER A 254 2.13 20.97 16.11
N GLN A 255 2.87 22.03 16.44
CA GLN A 255 3.06 22.53 17.80
C GLN A 255 2.95 24.05 17.77
#